data_AF-A0A9D7IHV7-F1
#
_entry.id   AF-A0A9D7IHV7-F1
#
_cell.length_a   1.000
_cell.length_b   1.000
_cell.length_c   1.000
_cell.angle_alpha   90.00
_cell.angle_beta   90.00
_cell.angle_gamma   90.00
#
_symmetry.space_group_name_H-M   'P 1'
#
loop_
_entity.id
_entity.type
_entity.pdbx_description
1 polymer ?
#
loop_
_entity_poly.entity_id
_entity_poly.type
_entity_poly.pdbx_seq_one_letter_code
_entity_poly.pdbx_strand_id
1 'polypeptide(L)'
;MIDITQLTPAELERFIHMQAIVDRQASAAAQVRALRAYYAGDHPTMLTQRQQEFLGPLVEGRQFTFSHNLVRSVVDTLRERLDLSGFTVNGAGIDDADIEDAPEPAAHLQRLFWRWWAGNQIDSQQITIYRRALRDGKSYIIVDWDGQKGMPRFTLHSLDAGDVEPGIMLHHDPEDHNRILYATRYFYTFDPLNPGRTGVQRKTIYLPGEIRKYIQGKAGQWDAYMDSGDLSWPLSWVDAQGSTAWYSSN
;
A
#
# COMPACT_ATOMS: atom_id res chain seq x y z
N MET A 1 19.55 20.12 -14.87
CA MET A 1 18.75 21.25 -14.36
C MET A 1 17.97 21.79 -15.55
N ILE A 2 16.64 21.74 -15.52
CA ILE A 2 15.80 22.22 -16.64
C ILE A 2 15.85 23.74 -16.62
N ASP A 3 16.16 24.37 -17.76
CA ASP A 3 16.11 25.83 -17.89
C ASP A 3 14.64 26.27 -17.99
N ILE A 4 14.06 26.58 -16.83
CA ILE A 4 12.66 27.00 -16.69
C ILE A 4 12.33 28.29 -17.44
N THR A 5 13.33 29.08 -17.84
CA THR A 5 13.14 30.35 -18.56
C THR A 5 12.79 30.19 -20.02
N GLN A 6 12.97 28.97 -20.57
CA GLN A 6 12.62 28.64 -21.96
C GLN A 6 11.22 28.02 -22.11
N LEU A 7 10.52 27.79 -20.99
CA LEU A 7 9.18 27.21 -21.00
C LEU A 7 8.15 28.27 -21.38
N THR A 8 7.16 27.89 -22.19
CA THR A 8 5.97 28.73 -22.37
C THR A 8 5.20 28.89 -21.05
N PRO A 9 4.37 29.92 -20.87
CA PRO A 9 3.61 30.11 -19.64
C PRO A 9 2.78 28.88 -19.23
N ALA A 10 2.15 28.19 -20.19
CA ALA A 10 1.36 26.98 -19.93
C ALA A 10 2.24 25.78 -19.52
N GLU A 11 3.44 25.65 -20.09
CA GLU A 11 4.40 24.61 -19.70
C GLU A 11 4.99 24.89 -18.32
N LEU A 12 5.26 26.15 -18.01
CA LEU A 12 5.72 26.58 -16.69
C LEU A 12 4.66 26.30 -15.61
N GLU A 13 3.39 26.59 -15.87
CA GLU A 13 2.29 26.25 -14.95
C GLU A 13 2.18 24.74 -14.72
N ARG A 14 2.23 23.94 -15.78
CA ARG A 14 2.24 22.47 -15.68
C ARG A 14 3.43 21.97 -14.90
N PHE A 15 4.63 22.52 -15.16
CA PHE A 15 5.85 22.17 -14.46
C PHE A 15 5.75 22.49 -12.96
N ILE A 16 5.32 23.69 -12.59
CA ILE A 16 5.12 24.10 -11.18
C ILE A 16 4.10 23.18 -10.50
N HIS A 17 2.99 22.88 -11.16
CA HIS A 17 1.96 21.98 -10.62
C HIS A 17 2.50 20.56 -10.40
N MET A 18 3.21 20.01 -11.39
CA MET A 18 3.85 18.70 -11.28
C MET A 18 4.87 18.67 -10.15
N GLN A 19 5.70 19.71 -10.03
CA GLN A 19 6.69 19.81 -8.96
C GLN A 19 6.00 19.83 -7.59
N ALA A 20 4.92 20.60 -7.42
CA ALA A 20 4.16 20.63 -6.19
C ALA A 20 3.56 19.26 -5.81
N ILE A 21 3.13 18.46 -6.80
CA ILE A 21 2.67 17.08 -6.55
C ILE A 21 3.83 16.21 -6.07
N VAL A 22 4.97 16.26 -6.76
CA VAL A 22 6.17 15.48 -6.40
C VAL A 22 6.65 15.84 -5.00
N ASP A 23 6.67 17.12 -4.63
CA ASP A 23 7.12 17.58 -3.33
C ASP A 23 6.19 17.09 -2.20
N ARG A 24 4.86 17.13 -2.41
CA ARG A 24 3.88 16.58 -1.46
C ARG A 24 4.06 15.07 -1.29
N GLN A 25 4.26 14.35 -2.39
CA GLN A 25 4.51 12.91 -2.36
C GLN A 25 5.80 12.59 -1.60
N ALA A 26 6.88 13.31 -1.86
CA ALA A 26 8.15 13.16 -1.16
C ALA A 26 8.01 13.45 0.35
N SER A 27 7.24 14.48 0.72
CA SER A 27 6.94 14.80 2.12
C SER A 27 6.14 13.70 2.81
N ALA A 28 5.08 13.19 2.18
CA ALA A 28 4.28 12.09 2.71
C ALA A 28 5.13 10.81 2.88
N ALA A 29 5.93 10.48 1.88
CA ALA A 29 6.86 9.35 1.94
C ALA A 29 7.89 9.51 3.08
N ALA A 30 8.42 10.72 3.29
CA ALA A 30 9.34 11.01 4.39
C ALA A 30 8.68 10.80 5.76
N GLN A 31 7.41 11.21 5.92
CA GLN A 31 6.65 10.98 7.14
C GLN A 31 6.47 9.48 7.41
N VAL A 32 6.11 8.69 6.40
CA VAL A 32 5.96 7.23 6.54
C VAL A 32 7.28 6.59 6.94
N ARG A 33 8.40 6.95 6.29
CA ARG A 33 9.73 6.46 6.67
C ARG A 33 10.09 6.83 8.11
N ALA A 34 9.78 8.05 8.54
CA ALA A 34 10.02 8.49 9.92
C ALA A 34 9.21 7.66 10.93
N LEU A 35 7.93 7.37 10.65
CA LEU A 35 7.10 6.49 11.49
C LEU A 35 7.67 5.06 11.56
N ARG A 36 8.18 4.54 10.44
CA ARG A 36 8.84 3.22 10.37
C ARG A 36 10.12 3.18 11.19
N ALA A 37 10.99 4.18 11.04
CA ALA A 37 12.22 4.35 11.82
C ALA A 37 11.90 4.46 13.32
N TYR A 38 10.90 5.27 13.67
CA TYR A 38 10.46 5.46 15.03
C TYR A 38 9.94 4.15 15.65
N TYR A 39 9.15 3.37 14.91
CA TYR A 39 8.74 2.03 15.34
C TYR A 39 9.92 1.06 15.50
N ALA A 40 10.93 1.15 14.64
CA ALA A 40 12.14 0.32 14.73
C ALA A 40 13.03 0.68 15.94
N GLY A 41 12.80 1.85 16.55
CA GLY A 41 13.58 2.35 17.69
C GLY A 41 14.68 3.33 17.28
N ASP A 42 14.72 3.72 16.00
CA ASP A 42 15.58 4.80 15.51
C ASP A 42 14.90 6.13 15.82
N HIS A 43 15.16 6.62 17.04
CA HIS A 43 14.57 7.83 17.57
C HIS A 43 15.59 8.96 17.46
N PRO A 44 15.33 10.00 16.64
CA PRO A 44 16.20 11.17 16.66
C PRO A 44 16.12 11.82 18.03
N THR A 45 17.28 12.06 18.66
CA THR A 45 17.33 12.84 19.89
C THR A 45 17.23 14.32 19.52
N MET A 46 16.34 15.06 20.19
CA MET A 46 16.20 16.52 19.99
C MET A 46 17.31 17.30 20.72
N LEU A 47 18.52 16.76 20.73
CA LEU A 47 19.68 17.41 21.32
C LEU A 47 20.43 18.16 20.22
N THR A 48 20.81 19.41 20.50
CA THR A 48 21.74 20.14 19.64
C THR A 48 23.08 19.40 19.57
N GLN A 49 23.84 19.59 18.49
CA GLN A 49 25.16 18.99 18.34
C GLN A 49 26.06 19.26 19.57
N ARG A 50 26.03 20.47 20.11
CA ARG A 50 26.80 20.84 21.31
C ARG A 50 26.35 20.10 22.57
N GLN A 51 25.05 19.82 22.71
CA GLN A 51 24.54 19.01 23.82
C GLN A 51 24.91 17.53 23.66
N GLN A 52 24.91 17.01 22.43
CA GLN A 52 25.38 15.65 22.13
C GLN A 52 26.89 15.51 22.36
N GLU A 53 27.68 16.52 21.98
CA GLU A 53 29.12 16.60 22.24
C GLU A 53 29.45 16.83 23.71
N PHE A 54 28.55 17.42 24.50
CA PHE A 54 28.73 17.54 25.94
C PHE A 54 28.40 16.21 26.65
N LEU A 55 27.26 15.59 26.30
CA LEU A 55 26.79 14.36 26.94
C LEU A 55 27.50 13.10 26.45
N GLY A 56 27.86 13.03 25.16
CA GLY A 56 28.49 11.86 24.54
C GLY A 56 29.85 11.49 25.15
N PRO A 57 30.79 12.43 25.34
CA PRO A 57 32.05 12.19 26.02
C PRO A 57 31.91 11.95 27.53
N LEU A 58 30.86 12.51 28.17
CA LEU A 58 30.66 12.39 29.62
C LEU A 58 30.15 11.02 30.09
N VAL A 59 29.60 10.19 29.18
CA VAL A 59 28.99 8.92 29.57
C VAL A 59 29.91 7.71 29.29
N GLU A 60 30.51 7.56 28.10
CA GLU A 60 31.24 6.30 27.77
C GLU A 60 32.46 6.42 26.84
N GLY A 61 32.84 7.62 26.39
CA GLY A 61 33.88 7.76 25.34
C GLY A 61 33.47 7.16 23.98
N ARG A 62 32.19 6.81 23.83
CA ARG A 62 31.52 6.32 22.62
C ARG A 62 30.14 6.98 22.53
N GLN A 63 29.67 7.28 21.32
CA GLN A 63 28.30 7.75 21.11
C GLN A 63 27.34 6.55 21.25
N PHE A 64 26.76 6.38 22.44
CA PHE A 64 25.66 5.42 22.67
C PHE A 64 24.35 6.19 22.84
N THR A 65 23.37 5.94 21.97
CA THR A 65 22.06 6.59 22.05
C THR A 65 21.16 5.81 23.01
N PHE A 66 20.91 6.37 24.20
CA PHE A 66 19.94 5.83 25.15
C PHE A 66 18.51 6.20 24.74
N SER A 67 17.89 5.41 23.88
CA SER A 67 16.47 5.55 23.50
C SER A 67 15.71 4.24 23.75
N HIS A 68 14.78 4.25 24.71
CA HIS A 68 13.90 3.11 24.97
C HIS A 68 12.78 3.08 23.93
N ASN A 69 12.71 2.02 23.12
CA ASN A 69 11.64 1.85 22.14
C ASN A 69 10.36 1.29 22.78
N LEU A 70 9.58 2.17 23.42
CA LEU A 70 8.28 1.81 24.00
C LEU A 70 7.17 1.70 22.94
N VAL A 71 7.30 2.42 21.83
CA VAL A 71 6.28 2.56 20.78
C VAL A 71 6.00 1.23 20.10
N ARG A 72 7.06 0.45 19.84
CA ARG A 72 6.91 -0.90 19.31
C ARG A 72 6.01 -1.76 20.19
N SER A 73 6.21 -1.71 21.52
CA SER A 73 5.38 -2.46 22.47
C SER A 73 3.91 -2.06 22.37
N VAL A 74 3.62 -0.75 22.34
CA VAL A 74 2.24 -0.26 22.25
C VAL A 74 1.56 -0.75 20.96
N VAL A 75 2.24 -0.59 19.82
CA VAL A 75 1.71 -1.00 18.51
C VAL A 75 1.52 -2.52 18.44
N ASP A 76 2.51 -3.31 18.88
CA ASP A 76 2.41 -4.77 18.84
C ASP A 76 1.31 -5.29 19.79
N THR A 77 1.13 -4.70 20.99
CA THR A 77 0.05 -5.07 21.92
C THR A 77 -1.34 -4.76 21.36
N LEU A 78 -1.53 -3.60 20.70
CA LEU A 78 -2.80 -3.29 20.04
C LEU A 78 -3.07 -4.26 18.88
N ARG A 79 -2.04 -4.52 18.07
CA ARG A 79 -2.13 -5.47 16.95
C ARG A 79 -2.50 -6.86 17.41
N GLU A 80 -1.96 -7.35 18.53
CA GLU A 80 -2.26 -8.69 19.07
C GLU A 80 -3.71 -8.87 19.50
N ARG A 81 -4.44 -7.78 19.72
CA ARG A 81 -5.88 -7.80 20.02
C ARG A 81 -6.77 -7.74 18.77
N LEU A 82 -6.18 -7.51 17.60
CA LEU A 82 -6.91 -7.45 16.34
C LEU A 82 -6.80 -8.79 15.63
N ASP A 83 -7.95 -9.41 15.39
CA ASP A 83 -8.09 -10.68 14.68
C ASP A 83 -9.40 -10.67 13.88
N LEU A 84 -9.46 -11.44 12.81
CA LEU A 84 -10.71 -11.66 12.09
C LEU A 84 -11.60 -12.61 12.89
N SER A 85 -12.73 -12.11 13.37
CA SER A 85 -13.68 -12.93 14.14
C SER A 85 -14.67 -13.71 13.27
N GLY A 86 -14.84 -13.34 12.00
CA GLY A 86 -15.80 -13.98 11.09
C GLY A 86 -16.18 -13.11 9.91
N PHE A 87 -17.01 -13.64 9.01
CA PHE A 87 -17.61 -12.90 7.90
C PHE A 87 -19.10 -12.72 8.12
N THR A 88 -19.62 -11.55 7.74
CA THR A 88 -21.05 -11.29 7.70
C THR A 88 -21.47 -11.10 6.25
N VAL A 89 -22.65 -11.61 5.89
CA VAL A 89 -23.25 -11.42 4.56
C VAL A 89 -24.49 -10.55 4.75
N ASN A 90 -24.50 -9.36 4.17
CA ASN A 90 -25.57 -8.36 4.33
C ASN A 90 -25.88 -8.00 5.81
N GLY A 91 -24.85 -7.96 6.66
CA GLY A 91 -24.98 -7.60 8.08
C GLY A 91 -25.47 -8.72 8.99
N ALA A 92 -25.82 -9.89 8.44
CA ALA A 92 -26.05 -11.10 9.21
C ALA A 92 -24.73 -11.88 9.31
N GLY A 93 -24.14 -11.91 10.50
CA GLY A 93 -23.13 -12.91 10.86
C GLY A 93 -23.83 -14.17 11.35
N ILE A 94 -23.32 -15.33 10.96
CA ILE A 94 -23.74 -16.59 11.56
C ILE A 94 -22.58 -17.01 12.45
N ASP A 95 -22.83 -17.18 13.75
CA ASP A 95 -21.81 -17.75 14.63
C ASP A 95 -21.53 -19.20 14.20
N ASP A 96 -20.30 -19.68 14.36
CA ASP A 96 -19.89 -21.02 13.92
C ASP A 96 -20.80 -22.14 14.47
N ALA A 97 -21.46 -21.91 15.60
CA ALA A 97 -22.42 -22.82 16.23
C ALA A 97 -23.78 -22.91 15.52
N ASP A 98 -24.15 -21.90 14.71
CA ASP A 98 -25.48 -21.76 14.08
C ASP A 98 -25.40 -21.92 12.54
N ILE A 99 -24.24 -22.29 11.99
CA ILE A 99 -24.01 -22.47 10.55
C ILE A 99 -24.91 -23.56 9.94
N GLU A 100 -25.34 -24.54 10.72
CA GLU A 100 -26.27 -25.60 10.30
C GLU A 100 -27.74 -25.11 10.24
N ASP A 101 -28.10 -24.11 11.04
CA ASP A 101 -29.47 -23.57 11.17
C ASP A 101 -29.70 -22.28 10.36
N ALA A 102 -28.63 -21.70 9.80
CA ALA A 102 -28.72 -20.48 9.02
C ALA A 102 -29.31 -20.67 7.62
N PRO A 103 -30.07 -19.70 7.08
CA PRO A 103 -30.64 -19.79 5.75
C PRO A 103 -29.56 -20.09 4.69
N GLU A 104 -29.80 -21.18 3.94
CA GLU A 104 -28.90 -21.85 2.98
C GLU A 104 -27.95 -20.96 2.15
N PRO A 105 -28.34 -19.79 1.58
CA PRO A 105 -27.38 -18.99 0.81
C PRO A 105 -26.33 -18.26 1.66
N ALA A 106 -26.66 -17.80 2.87
CA ALA A 106 -25.74 -17.02 3.70
C ALA A 106 -24.66 -17.91 4.33
N ALA A 107 -25.07 -19.07 4.87
CA ALA A 107 -24.17 -20.05 5.45
C ALA A 107 -23.17 -20.60 4.42
N HIS A 108 -23.62 -20.84 3.19
CA HIS A 108 -22.75 -21.27 2.10
C HIS A 108 -21.69 -20.21 1.74
N LEU A 109 -22.08 -18.93 1.64
CA LEU A 109 -21.17 -17.83 1.35
C LEU A 109 -20.15 -17.61 2.46
N GLN A 110 -20.56 -17.69 3.73
CA GLN A 110 -19.62 -17.58 4.85
C GLN A 110 -18.60 -18.71 4.85
N ARG A 111 -19.02 -19.97 4.66
CA ARG A 111 -18.10 -21.12 4.49
C ARG A 111 -17.14 -20.92 3.31
N LEU A 112 -17.64 -20.38 2.19
CA LEU A 112 -16.82 -20.07 1.03
C LEU A 112 -15.76 -19.00 1.34
N PHE A 113 -16.13 -17.93 2.03
CA PHE A 113 -15.20 -16.87 2.43
C PHE A 113 -14.17 -17.38 3.44
N TRP A 114 -14.57 -18.21 4.41
CA TRP A 114 -13.63 -18.84 5.36
C TRP A 114 -12.63 -19.75 4.62
N ARG A 115 -13.11 -20.52 3.64
CA ARG A 115 -12.23 -21.33 2.78
C ARG A 115 -11.23 -20.47 2.00
N TRP A 116 -11.67 -19.34 1.44
CA TRP A 116 -10.78 -18.42 0.73
C TRP A 116 -9.77 -17.75 1.67
N TRP A 117 -10.21 -17.35 2.86
CA TRP A 117 -9.36 -16.77 3.90
C TRP A 117 -8.25 -17.72 4.32
N ALA A 118 -8.62 -18.94 4.72
CA ALA A 118 -7.70 -20.00 5.09
C ALA A 118 -6.78 -20.40 3.93
N GLY A 119 -7.33 -20.53 2.71
CA GLY A 119 -6.58 -20.90 1.50
C GLY A 119 -5.52 -19.87 1.09
N ASN A 120 -5.69 -18.61 1.48
CA ASN A 120 -4.71 -17.54 1.26
C ASN A 120 -3.76 -17.33 2.45
N GLN A 121 -3.87 -18.12 3.51
CA GLN A 121 -3.06 -18.01 4.74
C GLN A 121 -3.14 -16.61 5.38
N ILE A 122 -4.31 -15.96 5.30
CA ILE A 122 -4.43 -14.56 5.73
C ILE A 122 -4.31 -14.41 7.24
N ASP A 123 -4.51 -15.47 8.04
CA ASP A 123 -4.25 -15.46 9.48
C ASP A 123 -2.81 -15.02 9.84
N SER A 124 -1.83 -15.40 9.01
CA SER A 124 -0.45 -14.95 9.18
C SER A 124 -0.22 -13.54 8.64
N GLN A 125 -0.94 -13.18 7.59
CA GLN A 125 -0.79 -11.92 6.87
C GLN A 125 -1.49 -10.75 7.58
N GLN A 126 -2.57 -11.00 8.31
CA GLN A 126 -3.29 -9.98 9.10
C GLN A 126 -2.39 -9.33 10.14
N ILE A 127 -1.45 -10.07 10.73
CA ILE A 127 -0.43 -9.54 11.64
C ILE A 127 0.33 -8.39 10.96
N THR A 128 0.66 -8.58 9.68
CA THR A 128 1.38 -7.59 8.88
C THR A 128 0.46 -6.44 8.45
N ILE A 129 -0.79 -6.72 8.07
CA ILE A 129 -1.78 -5.69 7.70
C ILE A 129 -2.02 -4.74 8.85
N TYR A 130 -2.42 -5.27 10.01
CA TYR A 130 -2.77 -4.47 11.17
C TYR A 130 -1.57 -3.72 11.72
N ARG A 131 -0.38 -4.35 11.77
CA ARG A 131 0.84 -3.63 12.16
C ARG A 131 1.14 -2.47 11.22
N ARG A 132 1.06 -2.68 9.90
CA ARG A 132 1.28 -1.61 8.91
C ARG A 132 0.24 -0.51 9.04
N ALA A 133 -1.03 -0.85 9.23
CA ALA A 133 -2.09 0.14 9.43
C ALA A 133 -1.89 0.96 10.71
N LEU A 134 -1.54 0.33 11.83
CA LEU A 134 -1.29 1.03 13.10
C LEU A 134 -0.02 1.90 13.05
N ARG A 135 1.02 1.45 12.35
CA ARG A 135 2.31 2.15 12.25
C ARG A 135 2.31 3.25 11.20
N ASP A 136 1.84 2.95 10.00
CA ASP A 136 1.88 3.83 8.82
C ASP A 136 0.58 4.64 8.64
N GLY A 137 -0.44 4.36 9.46
CA GLY A 137 -1.78 4.93 9.38
C GLY A 137 -2.71 4.19 8.40
N LYS A 138 -2.16 3.51 7.38
CA LYS A 138 -2.91 2.76 6.36
C LYS A 138 -2.13 1.53 5.89
N SER A 139 -2.85 0.50 5.46
CA SER A 139 -2.31 -0.64 4.71
C SER A 139 -3.31 -1.04 3.64
N TYR A 140 -2.83 -1.57 2.52
CA TYR A 140 -3.68 -1.88 1.39
C TYR A 140 -3.64 -3.37 1.07
N ILE A 141 -4.76 -3.85 0.53
CA ILE A 141 -4.88 -5.20 0.00
C ILE A 141 -5.41 -5.05 -1.42
N ILE A 142 -4.73 -5.68 -2.37
CA ILE A 142 -5.22 -5.82 -3.74
C ILE A 142 -5.74 -7.25 -3.88
N VAL A 143 -6.97 -7.36 -4.38
CA VAL A 143 -7.64 -8.65 -4.58
C VAL A 143 -7.66 -8.94 -6.07
N ASP A 144 -7.02 -10.03 -6.45
CA ASP A 144 -7.05 -10.57 -7.81
C ASP A 144 -7.81 -11.90 -7.83
N TRP A 145 -8.09 -12.46 -9.00
CA TRP A 145 -8.59 -13.83 -9.14
C TRP A 145 -7.46 -14.80 -9.52
N ASP A 146 -7.28 -15.88 -8.75
CA ASP A 146 -6.38 -16.98 -9.10
C ASP A 146 -7.16 -18.06 -9.86
N GLY A 147 -7.03 -18.05 -11.18
CA GLY A 147 -7.71 -19.02 -12.05
C GLY A 147 -7.28 -20.48 -11.86
N GLN A 148 -6.07 -20.73 -11.35
CA GLN A 148 -5.60 -22.10 -11.10
C GLN A 148 -6.18 -22.66 -9.81
N LYS A 149 -6.30 -21.82 -8.77
CA LYS A 149 -6.86 -22.22 -7.47
C LYS A 149 -8.38 -22.05 -7.38
N GLY A 150 -8.99 -21.31 -8.33
CA GLY A 150 -10.42 -21.03 -8.32
C GLY A 150 -10.85 -20.20 -7.10
N MET A 151 -10.01 -19.27 -6.66
CA MET A 151 -10.25 -18.44 -5.48
C MET A 151 -9.64 -17.05 -5.65
N PRO A 152 -10.13 -16.02 -4.94
CA PRO A 152 -9.46 -14.73 -4.90
C PRO A 152 -8.07 -14.89 -4.26
N ARG A 153 -7.12 -14.09 -4.74
CA ARG A 153 -5.78 -13.94 -4.18
C ARG A 153 -5.67 -12.57 -3.54
N PHE A 154 -5.30 -12.53 -2.26
CA PHE A 154 -5.07 -11.29 -1.54
C PHE A 154 -3.58 -10.97 -1.51
N THR A 155 -3.21 -9.79 -2.01
CA THR A 155 -1.83 -9.31 -1.98
C THR A 155 -1.73 -8.06 -1.13
N LEU A 156 -0.93 -8.12 -0.08
CA LEU A 156 -0.72 -7.02 0.85
C LEU A 156 0.30 -6.03 0.31
N HIS A 157 -0.05 -4.76 0.40
CA HIS A 157 0.83 -3.68 -0.01
C HIS A 157 1.01 -2.64 1.09
N SER A 158 2.25 -2.17 1.22
CA SER A 158 2.58 -1.02 2.04
C SER A 158 2.08 0.27 1.39
N LEU A 159 1.84 1.28 2.23
CA LEU A 159 1.78 2.66 1.78
C LEU A 159 3.11 3.04 1.12
N ASP A 160 3.02 3.82 0.04
CA ASP A 160 4.20 4.34 -0.64
C ASP A 160 5.08 5.17 0.29
N ALA A 161 6.35 4.80 0.35
CA ALA A 161 7.36 5.50 1.13
C ALA A 161 8.54 5.91 0.23
N GLY A 162 8.26 6.23 -1.04
CA GLY A 162 9.24 6.66 -2.03
C GLY A 162 10.05 5.51 -2.64
N ASP A 163 11.15 5.86 -3.30
CA ASP A 163 11.87 4.95 -4.22
C ASP A 163 12.42 3.67 -3.58
N VAL A 164 12.73 3.71 -2.28
CA VAL A 164 13.29 2.58 -1.53
C VAL A 164 12.22 1.57 -1.12
N GLU A 165 11.02 2.06 -0.80
CA GLU A 165 9.90 1.25 -0.34
C GLU A 165 8.64 1.65 -1.14
N PRO A 166 8.63 1.36 -2.45
CA PRO A 166 7.53 1.72 -3.32
C PRO A 166 6.28 0.96 -2.88
N GLY A 167 5.14 1.62 -2.95
CA GLY A 167 3.90 1.08 -2.42
C GLY A 167 2.67 1.54 -3.19
N ILE A 168 1.56 1.60 -2.47
CA ILE A 168 0.31 2.15 -3.00
C ILE A 168 0.21 3.61 -2.63
N MET A 169 -0.20 4.40 -3.62
CA MET A 169 -0.60 5.78 -3.50
C MET A 169 -2.08 5.91 -3.87
N LEU A 170 -2.86 6.55 -3.00
CA LEU A 170 -4.24 6.91 -3.30
C LEU A 170 -4.31 8.35 -3.81
N HIS A 171 -5.10 8.55 -4.85
CA HIS A 171 -5.40 9.86 -5.41
C HIS A 171 -6.84 10.19 -5.05
N HIS A 172 -6.99 11.19 -4.18
CA HIS A 172 -8.29 11.63 -3.67
C HIS A 172 -8.83 12.81 -4.49
N ASP A 173 -10.13 13.01 -4.43
CA ASP A 173 -10.78 14.21 -4.97
C ASP A 173 -10.25 15.44 -4.20
N PRO A 174 -9.75 16.49 -4.89
CA PRO A 174 -9.29 17.70 -4.24
C PRO A 174 -10.38 18.42 -3.43
N GLU A 175 -11.65 18.24 -3.78
CA GLU A 175 -12.80 18.86 -3.11
C GLU A 175 -13.36 17.98 -1.98
N ASP A 176 -13.18 16.66 -2.05
CA ASP A 176 -13.59 15.70 -1.03
C ASP A 176 -12.51 14.64 -0.77
N HIS A 177 -11.78 14.79 0.33
CA HIS A 177 -10.72 13.86 0.69
C HIS A 177 -11.24 12.43 0.99
N ASN A 178 -12.52 12.24 1.27
CA ASN A 178 -13.08 10.90 1.49
C ASN A 178 -13.32 10.17 0.16
N ARG A 179 -13.41 10.90 -0.95
CA ARG A 179 -13.60 10.33 -2.27
C ARG A 179 -12.26 9.96 -2.90
N ILE A 180 -12.07 8.68 -3.17
CA ILE A 180 -10.90 8.16 -3.89
C ILE A 180 -11.21 8.18 -5.38
N LEU A 181 -10.36 8.82 -6.18
CA LEU A 181 -10.48 8.87 -7.64
C LEU A 181 -9.83 7.63 -8.29
N TYR A 182 -8.61 7.29 -7.86
CA TYR A 182 -7.88 6.12 -8.34
C TYR A 182 -6.71 5.79 -7.42
N ALA A 183 -6.10 4.61 -7.63
CA ALA A 183 -4.89 4.20 -6.92
C ALA A 183 -3.74 3.93 -7.89
N THR A 184 -2.52 4.20 -7.46
CA THR A 184 -1.30 3.86 -8.20
C THR A 184 -0.44 2.95 -7.36
N ARG A 185 0.09 1.88 -7.96
CA ARG A 185 1.08 0.99 -7.36
C ARG A 185 2.41 1.14 -8.09
N TYR A 186 3.48 1.41 -7.35
CA TYR A 186 4.85 1.31 -7.85
C TYR A 186 5.52 0.06 -7.30
N PHE A 187 6.34 -0.59 -8.12
CA PHE A 187 7.15 -1.74 -7.71
C PHE A 187 8.28 -1.97 -8.71
N TYR A 188 9.22 -2.86 -8.37
CA TYR A 188 10.28 -3.28 -9.29
C TYR A 188 10.06 -4.72 -9.72
N THR A 189 10.44 -5.05 -10.95
CA THR A 189 10.52 -6.45 -11.39
C THR A 189 11.60 -7.18 -10.59
N PHE A 190 11.33 -8.41 -10.21
CA PHE A 190 12.31 -9.30 -9.60
C PHE A 190 12.26 -10.66 -10.31
N ASP A 191 13.30 -10.95 -11.09
CA ASP A 191 13.53 -12.22 -11.77
C ASP A 191 14.94 -12.72 -11.40
N PRO A 192 15.06 -13.58 -10.39
CA PRO A 192 16.35 -14.08 -9.93
C PRO A 192 17.03 -15.01 -10.97
N LEU A 193 16.29 -15.50 -11.97
CA LEU A 193 16.81 -16.39 -13.01
C LEU A 193 17.35 -15.62 -14.21
N ASN A 194 16.94 -14.36 -14.41
CA ASN A 194 17.43 -13.49 -15.48
C ASN A 194 17.83 -12.11 -14.93
N PRO A 195 19.08 -11.93 -14.44
CA PRO A 195 19.52 -10.72 -13.75
C PRO A 195 19.30 -9.41 -14.53
N GLY A 196 19.40 -9.44 -15.86
CA GLY A 196 19.18 -8.27 -16.73
C GLY A 196 17.72 -7.83 -16.90
N ARG A 197 16.75 -8.57 -16.32
CA ARG A 197 15.31 -8.23 -16.31
C ARG A 197 14.80 -7.85 -14.92
N THR A 198 15.66 -7.88 -13.90
CA THR A 198 15.38 -7.44 -12.53
C THR A 198 15.64 -5.95 -12.39
N GLY A 199 14.91 -5.29 -11.49
CA GLY A 199 15.11 -3.87 -11.16
C GLY A 199 14.48 -2.89 -12.15
N VAL A 200 13.65 -3.36 -13.10
CA VAL A 200 12.88 -2.47 -13.97
C VAL A 200 11.66 -1.96 -13.21
N GLN A 201 11.47 -0.65 -13.17
CA GLN A 201 10.34 -0.06 -12.47
C GLN A 201 9.02 -0.37 -13.20
N ARG A 202 8.00 -0.65 -12.40
CA ARG A 202 6.64 -0.99 -12.80
C ARG A 202 5.68 -0.02 -12.14
N LYS A 203 4.63 0.32 -12.88
CA LYS A 203 3.53 1.13 -12.38
C LYS A 203 2.20 0.54 -12.83
N THR A 204 1.29 0.33 -11.90
CA THR A 204 -0.10 -0.06 -12.21
C THR A 204 -1.03 1.02 -11.69
N ILE A 205 -1.94 1.50 -12.53
CA ILE A 205 -2.97 2.48 -12.18
C ILE A 205 -4.32 1.75 -12.18
N TYR A 206 -5.02 1.82 -11.04
CA TYR A 206 -6.33 1.24 -10.82
C TYR A 206 -7.38 2.35 -10.90
N LEU A 207 -8.03 2.47 -12.06
CA LEU A 207 -9.06 3.48 -12.35
C LEU A 207 -10.46 2.88 -12.16
N PRO A 208 -11.49 3.72 -12.06
CA PRO A 208 -12.87 3.26 -12.21
C PRO A 208 -13.08 2.63 -13.59
N GLY A 209 -13.29 1.31 -13.61
CA GLY A 209 -13.63 0.57 -14.83
C GLY A 209 -12.44 0.00 -15.61
N GLU A 210 -11.20 0.35 -15.27
CA GLU A 210 -10.03 -0.19 -15.98
C GLU A 210 -8.75 -0.20 -15.13
N ILE A 211 -7.82 -1.06 -15.53
CA ILE A 211 -6.48 -1.16 -14.96
C ILE A 211 -5.46 -0.90 -16.07
N ARG A 212 -4.56 0.05 -15.83
CA ARG A 212 -3.47 0.40 -16.76
C ARG A 212 -2.13 -0.02 -16.17
N LYS A 213 -1.47 -0.97 -16.81
CA LYS A 213 -0.14 -1.45 -16.40
C LYS A 213 0.93 -0.84 -17.30
N TYR A 214 2.05 -0.46 -16.68
CA TYR A 214 3.17 0.19 -17.34
C TYR A 214 4.51 -0.42 -16.90
N ILE A 215 5.49 -0.36 -17.79
CA ILE A 215 6.90 -0.66 -17.52
C ILE A 215 7.76 0.54 -17.87
N GLN A 216 8.81 0.79 -17.09
CA GLN A 216 9.75 1.85 -17.41
C GLN A 216 10.71 1.40 -18.52
N GLY A 217 10.71 2.13 -19.63
CA GLY A 217 11.63 1.96 -20.74
C GLY A 217 13.03 2.53 -20.45
N LYS A 218 13.97 2.28 -21.37
CA LYS A 218 15.40 2.64 -21.20
C LYS A 218 15.67 4.14 -21.03
N ALA A 219 14.77 5.01 -21.49
CA ALA A 219 14.88 6.47 -21.37
C ALA A 219 14.03 7.05 -20.24
N GLY A 220 13.55 6.22 -19.30
CA GLY A 220 12.72 6.65 -18.17
C GLY A 220 11.24 6.87 -18.50
N GLN A 221 10.85 6.74 -19.77
CA GLN A 221 9.47 6.81 -20.24
C GLN A 221 8.65 5.57 -19.84
N TRP A 222 7.34 5.77 -19.64
CA TRP A 222 6.42 4.71 -19.23
C TRP A 222 5.72 4.11 -20.43
N ASP A 223 6.06 2.86 -20.76
CA ASP A 223 5.47 2.12 -21.86
C ASP A 223 4.32 1.24 -21.35
N ALA A 224 3.27 1.12 -22.16
CA ALA A 224 2.17 0.18 -21.92
C ALA A 224 2.70 -1.24 -21.76
N TYR A 225 2.13 -2.01 -20.84
CA TYR A 225 2.53 -3.39 -20.62
C TYR A 225 1.36 -4.30 -20.31
N MET A 226 1.45 -5.55 -20.77
CA MET A 226 0.49 -6.62 -20.49
C MET A 226 1.22 -7.79 -19.83
N ASP A 227 0.74 -8.24 -18.67
CA ASP A 227 1.19 -9.47 -18.05
C ASP A 227 0.66 -10.68 -18.85
N SER A 228 1.28 -11.85 -18.68
CA SER A 228 0.79 -13.09 -19.29
C SER A 228 -0.66 -13.36 -18.82
N GLY A 229 -1.58 -13.52 -19.77
CA GLY A 229 -3.00 -13.72 -19.50
C GLY A 229 -3.85 -12.45 -19.52
N ASP A 230 -3.26 -11.26 -19.63
CA ASP A 230 -4.03 -10.03 -19.87
C ASP A 230 -4.68 -10.09 -21.26
N LEU A 231 -5.97 -9.77 -21.34
CA LEU A 231 -6.75 -9.85 -22.59
C LEU A 231 -6.64 -8.60 -23.45
N SER A 232 -6.30 -7.45 -22.85
CA SER A 232 -6.20 -6.15 -23.51
C SER A 232 -5.38 -5.16 -22.68
N TRP A 233 -5.03 -4.04 -23.31
CA TRP A 233 -4.54 -2.85 -22.63
C TRP A 233 -5.32 -1.63 -23.13
N PRO A 234 -5.98 -0.85 -22.25
CA PRO A 234 -6.14 -1.07 -20.81
C PRO A 234 -6.98 -2.32 -20.49
N LEU A 235 -6.79 -2.92 -19.30
CA LEU A 235 -7.55 -4.08 -18.85
C LEU A 235 -8.90 -3.63 -18.29
N SER A 236 -10.01 -4.13 -18.81
CA SER A 236 -11.35 -3.83 -18.29
C SER A 236 -11.51 -4.32 -16.85
N TRP A 237 -12.05 -3.47 -15.97
CA TRP A 237 -12.30 -3.75 -14.55
C TRP A 237 -13.70 -3.33 -14.15
N VAL A 238 -14.67 -4.09 -14.67
CA VAL A 238 -16.11 -3.94 -14.47
C VAL A 238 -16.72 -5.27 -14.07
N ASP A 239 -17.89 -5.25 -13.45
CA ASP A 239 -18.67 -6.45 -13.16
C ASP A 239 -19.27 -7.08 -14.43
N ALA A 240 -20.02 -8.17 -14.26
CA ALA A 240 -20.67 -8.88 -15.36
C ALA A 240 -21.71 -8.01 -16.10
N GLN A 241 -22.17 -6.93 -15.49
CA GLN A 241 -23.14 -5.98 -16.04
C GLN A 241 -22.45 -4.76 -16.67
N GLY A 242 -21.12 -4.68 -16.63
CA GLY A 242 -20.35 -3.55 -17.15
C GLY A 242 -20.28 -2.35 -16.20
N SER A 243 -20.76 -2.48 -14.97
CA SER A 243 -20.63 -1.43 -13.95
C SER A 243 -19.25 -1.49 -13.30
N THR A 244 -18.70 -0.35 -12.92
CA THR A 244 -17.40 -0.31 -12.26
C THR A 244 -17.52 -0.89 -10.85
N ALA A 245 -16.50 -1.63 -10.41
CA ALA A 245 -16.48 -2.24 -9.07
C ALA A 245 -16.32 -1.22 -7.92
N TRP A 246 -16.24 0.08 -8.24
CA TRP A 246 -16.11 1.16 -7.27
C TRP A 246 -17.49 1.53 -6.75
N TYR A 247 -17.78 1.16 -5.49
CA TYR A 247 -18.96 1.68 -4.80
C TYR A 247 -18.81 3.20 -4.63
N SER A 248 -19.61 3.97 -5.37
CA SER A 248 -19.93 5.33 -4.97
C SER A 248 -20.84 5.22 -3.74
N SER A 249 -20.30 5.46 -2.56
CA SER A 249 -21.14 5.82 -1.42
C SER A 249 -21.84 7.14 -1.79
N ASN A 250 -23.17 7.08 -1.94
CA ASN A 250 -24.05 8.25 -1.90
C ASN A 250 -23.89 8.98 -0.56
#